data_AF-A0A3A0AQS7-F1
#
_entry.id   AF-A0A3A0AQS7-F1
#
_cell.length_a   1.000
_cell.length_b   1.000
_cell.length_c   1.000
_cell.angle_alpha   90.00
_cell.angle_beta   90.00
_cell.angle_gamma   90.00
#
_symmetry.space_group_name_H-M   'P 1'
#
loop_
_entity.id
_entity.type
_entity.pdbx_description
1 polymer ?
#
loop_
_entity_poly.entity_id
_entity_poly.type
_entity_poly.pdbx_seq_one_letter_code
_entity_poly.pdbx_strand_id
1 'polypeptide(L)'
;MNNQIAVFIDFENVALWAEQEFLDFELTPLMEYLQSRGPVVLKRCYGDWSRFSRYRDELMNNAVDLVQIYSVRAGKNRADIRMALDAMETAITRS
;
A
#
# COMPACT_ATOMS: atom_id res chain seq x y z
N MET A 1 -4.68 24.45 -8.66
CA MET A 1 -3.85 23.82 -7.62
C MET A 1 -3.81 22.34 -7.94
N ASN A 2 -2.64 21.77 -8.25
CA ASN A 2 -2.55 20.31 -8.42
C ASN A 2 -2.60 19.70 -7.02
N ASN A 3 -3.70 19.02 -6.67
CA ASN A 3 -3.76 18.22 -5.46
C ASN A 3 -2.79 17.05 -5.62
N GLN A 4 -1.70 17.07 -4.86
CA GLN A 4 -0.79 15.94 -4.77
C GLN A 4 -1.47 14.81 -4.01
N ILE A 5 -1.21 13.57 -4.42
CA ILE A 5 -1.83 12.37 -3.85
C ILE A 5 -0.73 11.57 -3.16
N ALA A 6 -0.96 11.22 -1.89
CA ALA A 6 -0.20 10.20 -1.18
C ALA A 6 -1.07 8.94 -1.03
N VAL A 7 -0.51 7.79 -1.35
CA VAL A 7 -1.21 6.50 -1.38
C VAL A 7 -0.61 5.58 -0.33
N PHE A 8 -1.49 5.09 0.54
CA PHE A 8 -1.16 4.15 1.60
C PHE A 8 -2.11 2.96 1.49
N ILE A 9 -1.56 1.76 1.34
CA ILE A 9 -2.33 0.55 1.07
C ILE A 9 -2.03 -0.46 2.17
N ASP A 10 -3.06 -0.88 2.90
CA ASP A 10 -3.01 -2.11 3.68
C ASP A 10 -3.08 -3.30 2.71
N PHE A 11 -1.91 -3.88 2.43
CA PHE A 11 -1.79 -4.91 1.42
C PHE A 11 -2.32 -6.25 1.91
N GLU A 12 -2.19 -6.55 3.21
CA GLU A 12 -2.70 -7.81 3.76
C GLU A 12 -4.21 -7.88 3.60
N ASN A 13 -4.94 -6.80 3.93
CA ASN A 13 -6.39 -6.77 3.79
C ASN A 13 -6.85 -6.91 2.34
N VAL A 14 -6.20 -6.22 1.40
CA VAL A 14 -6.53 -6.30 -0.04
C VAL A 14 -6.23 -7.69 -0.61
N ALA A 15 -5.05 -8.24 -0.33
CA ALA A 15 -4.64 -9.53 -0.85
C ALA A 15 -5.45 -10.69 -0.27
N LEU A 16 -5.76 -10.65 1.03
CA LEU A 16 -6.62 -11.66 1.68
C LEU A 16 -8.03 -11.67 1.08
N TRP A 17 -8.60 -10.48 0.82
CA TRP A 17 -9.90 -10.38 0.19
C TRP A 17 -9.87 -10.89 -1.26
N ALA A 18 -8.86 -10.50 -2.05
CA ALA A 18 -8.71 -10.98 -3.42
C ALA A 18 -8.58 -12.51 -3.49
N GLU A 19 -7.78 -13.11 -2.61
CA GLU A 19 -7.65 -14.57 -2.49
C GLU A 19 -8.98 -15.27 -2.14
N GLN A 20 -9.79 -14.68 -1.25
CA GLN A 20 -11.11 -15.22 -0.88
C GLN A 20 -12.10 -15.21 -2.05
N GLU A 21 -12.02 -14.22 -2.92
CA GLU A 21 -12.88 -14.06 -4.09
C GLU A 21 -12.31 -14.73 -5.35
N PHE A 22 -11.18 -15.45 -5.25
CA PHE A 22 -10.46 -16.04 -6.37
C PHE A 22 -10.05 -15.01 -7.45
N LEU A 23 -9.68 -13.80 -7.00
CA LEU A 23 -9.20 -12.70 -7.84
C LEU A 23 -7.72 -12.43 -7.57
N ASP A 24 -7.06 -11.81 -8.56
CA ASP A 24 -5.75 -11.19 -8.37
C ASP A 24 -5.90 -9.69 -8.16
N PHE A 25 -5.05 -9.13 -7.29
CA PHE A 25 -4.96 -7.69 -7.12
C PHE A 25 -4.07 -7.10 -8.22
N GLU A 26 -4.69 -6.36 -9.15
CA GLU A 26 -3.99 -5.64 -10.21
C GLU A 26 -3.62 -4.22 -9.75
N LEU A 27 -2.35 -4.00 -9.43
CA LEU A 27 -1.88 -2.71 -8.91
C LEU A 27 -1.72 -1.67 -10.02
N THR A 28 -1.26 -2.08 -11.19
CA THR A 28 -0.93 -1.17 -12.29
C THR A 28 -2.14 -0.31 -12.73
N PRO A 29 -3.33 -0.89 -12.99
CA PRO A 29 -4.51 -0.09 -13.35
C PRO A 29 -4.95 0.88 -12.25
N LEU A 30 -4.82 0.48 -10.98
CA LEU A 30 -5.11 1.35 -9.84
C LEU A 30 -4.17 2.57 -9.82
N MET A 31 -2.87 2.35 -10.07
CA MET A 31 -1.88 3.43 -10.09
C MET A 31 -2.08 4.37 -11.27
N GLU A 32 -2.45 3.87 -12.45
CA GLU A 32 -2.80 4.67 -13.62
C GLU A 32 -4.04 5.53 -13.35
N TYR A 33 -5.08 4.94 -12.74
CA TYR A 33 -6.27 5.66 -12.35
C TYR A 33 -5.96 6.79 -11.36
N LEU A 34 -5.17 6.52 -10.32
CA LEU A 34 -4.80 7.53 -9.33
C LEU A 34 -3.98 8.68 -9.96
N GLN A 35 -3.04 8.37 -10.85
CA GLN A 35 -2.26 9.38 -11.57
C GLN A 35 -3.13 10.29 -12.45
N SER A 36 -4.24 9.77 -12.99
CA SER A 36 -5.20 10.60 -13.74
C SER A 36 -5.92 11.65 -12.88
N ARG A 37 -5.91 11.50 -11.55
CA ARG A 37 -6.58 12.41 -10.59
C ARG A 37 -5.63 13.46 -10.02
N GLY A 38 -4.32 13.27 -10.15
CA GLY A 38 -3.30 14.16 -9.63
C GLY A 38 -1.94 13.46 -9.53
N PRO A 39 -0.85 14.21 -9.35
CA PRO A 39 0.48 13.62 -9.18
C PRO A 39 0.53 12.77 -7.91
N VAL A 40 0.80 11.47 -8.07
CA VAL A 40 1.01 10.54 -6.96
C VAL A 40 2.46 10.66 -6.48
N VAL A 41 2.67 11.36 -5.36
CA VAL A 41 4.00 11.75 -4.86
C VAL A 41 4.57 10.81 -3.80
N LEU A 42 3.73 9.92 -3.27
CA LEU A 42 4.12 8.89 -2.30
C LEU A 42 3.23 7.67 -2.48
N LYS A 43 3.84 6.49 -2.49
CA LYS A 43 3.16 5.20 -2.63
C LYS A 43 3.77 4.22 -1.64
N ARG A 44 3.00 3.78 -0.65
CA ARG A 44 3.44 2.79 0.36
C ARG A 44 2.43 1.67 0.48
N CYS A 45 2.92 0.45 0.47
CA CYS A 45 2.15 -0.73 0.84
C CYS A 45 2.67 -1.31 2.16
N TYR A 46 1.77 -1.76 3.02
CA TYR A 46 2.08 -2.36 4.31
C TYR A 46 1.68 -3.83 4.30
N GLY A 47 2.62 -4.73 4.56
CA GLY A 47 2.29 -6.15 4.67
C GLY A 47 3.49 -7.05 4.98
N ASP A 48 3.20 -8.34 5.16
CA ASP A 48 4.24 -9.35 5.32
C ASP A 48 4.74 -9.83 3.95
N TRP A 49 5.81 -9.20 3.46
CA TRP A 49 6.34 -9.51 2.14
C TRP A 49 6.92 -10.92 2.05
N SER A 50 7.22 -11.58 3.17
CA SER A 50 7.63 -13.00 3.17
C SER A 50 6.50 -13.91 2.71
N ARG A 51 5.25 -13.51 2.93
CA ARG A 51 4.03 -14.22 2.52
C ARG A 51 3.55 -13.82 1.12
N PHE A 52 3.68 -12.54 0.77
CA PHE A 52 3.15 -11.98 -0.48
C PHE A 52 4.25 -11.73 -1.53
N SER A 53 5.23 -12.64 -1.62
CA SER A 53 6.38 -12.47 -2.52
C SER A 53 5.99 -12.32 -4.00
N ARG A 54 4.88 -12.95 -4.44
CA ARG A 54 4.40 -12.90 -5.82
C ARG A 54 4.06 -11.49 -6.32
N TYR A 55 3.72 -10.57 -5.42
CA TYR A 55 3.32 -9.20 -5.76
C TYR A 55 4.47 -8.19 -5.72
N ARG A 56 5.64 -8.59 -5.18
CA ARG A 56 6.77 -7.67 -4.97
C ARG A 56 7.24 -7.02 -6.26
N ASP A 57 7.38 -7.81 -7.32
CA ASP A 57 7.89 -7.31 -8.61
C ASP A 57 6.94 -6.26 -9.21
N GLU A 58 5.63 -6.51 -9.19
CA GLU A 58 4.64 -5.54 -9.69
C GLU A 58 4.64 -4.24 -8.86
N LEU A 59 4.70 -4.36 -7.53
CA LEU A 59 4.77 -3.23 -6.62
C LEU A 59 6.04 -2.39 -6.84
N MET A 60 7.19 -3.05 -6.98
CA MET A 60 8.47 -2.38 -7.25
C MET A 60 8.48 -1.71 -8.62
N ASN A 61 7.93 -2.36 -9.65
CA ASN A 61 7.81 -1.78 -11.00
C ASN A 61 6.94 -0.51 -11.01
N ASN A 62 5.97 -0.41 -10.10
CA ASN A 62 5.14 0.78 -9.92
C ASN A 62 5.74 1.83 -8.96
N ALA A 63 7.00 1.66 -8.55
CA ALA A 63 7.69 2.50 -7.57
C ALA A 63 6.90 2.65 -6.26
N VAL A 64 6.35 1.52 -5.76
CA VAL A 64 5.71 1.44 -4.46
C VAL A 64 6.71 1.02 -3.40
N ASP A 65 6.81 1.81 -2.34
CA ASP A 65 7.63 1.49 -1.18
C ASP A 65 6.99 0.34 -0.40
N LEU A 66 7.73 -0.75 -0.22
CA LEU A 66 7.30 -1.94 0.51
C LEU A 66 7.66 -1.81 1.99
N VAL A 67 6.66 -1.55 2.84
CA VAL A 67 6.84 -1.47 4.29
C VAL A 67 6.59 -2.86 4.89
N GLN A 68 7.64 -3.52 5.37
CA GLN A 68 7.53 -4.83 5.99
C GLN A 68 6.84 -4.74 7.36
N ILE A 69 5.76 -5.50 7.52
CA ILE A 69 5.08 -5.70 8.80
C ILE A 69 5.35 -7.13 9.27
N TYR A 70 6.11 -7.28 10.35
CA TYR A 70 6.40 -8.60 10.91
C TYR A 70 5.24 -9.08 11.78
N SER A 71 4.56 -10.15 11.38
CA SER A 71 3.51 -10.78 12.17
C SER A 71 4.09 -11.87 13.08
N VAL A 72 4.44 -11.50 14.32
CA VAL A 72 5.05 -12.43 15.29
C VAL A 72 4.01 -13.24 16.08
N ARG A 73 2.75 -12.78 16.12
CA ARG A 73 1.56 -13.41 16.72
C ARG A 73 0.30 -12.78 16.13
N ALA A 74 -0.81 -13.51 16.14
CA ALA A 74 -2.13 -12.99 15.80
C ALA A 74 -2.47 -11.74 16.64
N GLY A 75 -2.40 -10.58 15.99
CA GLY A 75 -2.64 -9.26 16.57
C GLY A 75 -2.76 -8.28 15.42
N LYS A 76 -4.00 -8.05 14.99
CA LYS A 76 -4.42 -7.60 13.65
C LYS A 76 -4.12 -6.14 13.28
N ASN A 77 -3.49 -5.33 14.14
CA ASN A 77 -3.52 -3.87 13.98
C ASN A 77 -2.17 -3.22 13.68
N ARG A 78 -1.10 -4.00 13.45
CA ARG A 78 0.24 -3.39 13.22
C ARG A 78 0.31 -2.62 11.91
N ALA A 79 -0.23 -3.19 10.83
CA ALA A 79 -0.32 -2.51 9.54
C ALA A 79 -1.15 -1.22 9.68
N ASP A 80 -2.35 -1.31 10.27
CA ASP A 80 -3.23 -0.16 10.53
C ASP A 80 -2.55 0.96 11.30
N ILE A 81 -1.91 0.64 12.43
CA ILE A 81 -1.25 1.64 13.30
C ILE A 81 -0.07 2.27 12.56
N ARG A 82 0.77 1.46 11.90
CA ARG A 82 1.93 1.97 11.18
C ARG A 82 1.49 2.87 10.01
N MET A 83 0.49 2.44 9.27
CA MET A 83 -0.09 3.19 8.16
C MET A 83 -0.67 4.54 8.63
N ALA A 84 -1.40 4.54 9.75
CA ALA A 84 -1.97 5.77 10.31
C ALA A 84 -0.87 6.78 10.74
N LEU A 85 0.20 6.30 11.36
CA LEU A 85 1.34 7.14 11.75
C LEU A 85 2.04 7.74 10.53
N ASP A 86 2.37 6.92 9.53
CA ASP A 86 3.03 7.37 8.30
C ASP A 86 2.16 8.36 7.51
N ALA A 87 0.84 8.14 7.47
CA ALA A 87 -0.12 9.05 6.84
C ALA A 87 -0.18 10.40 7.57
N MET A 88 -0.23 10.38 8.91
CA MET A 88 -0.22 11.60 9.72
C MET A 88 1.09 12.37 9.57
N GLU A 89 2.24 11.69 9.63
CA GLU A 89 3.55 12.30 9.42
C GLU A 89 3.63 12.94 8.02
N THR A 90 3.14 12.24 6.99
CA THR A 90 3.11 12.76 5.62
C THR A 90 2.25 14.03 5.52
N ALA A 91 1.07 14.03 6.15
CA ALA A 91 0.19 15.19 6.17
C ALA A 91 0.80 16.40 6.90
N ILE A 92 1.63 16.18 7.93
CA ILE A 92 2.29 17.25 8.70
C ILE A 92 3.56 17.76 7.99
N THR A 93 4.34 16.88 7.37
CA THR A 93 5.67 17.20 6.83
C THR A 93 5.67 17.59 5.36
N ARG A 94 4.60 17.27 4.62
CA ARG A 94 4.48 17.51 3.18
C ARG A 94 3.21 18.30 2.78
N SER A 95 2.70 19.12 3.71
CA SER A 95 1.54 20.02 3.50
C SER A 95 1.79 21.10 2.46
#